data_AF-A0A926IQU2-F1
#
_entry.id   AF-A0A926IQU2-F1
#
_cell.length_a   1.000
_cell.length_b   1.000
_cell.length_c   1.000
_cell.angle_alpha   90.00
_cell.angle_beta   90.00
_cell.angle_gamma   90.00
#
_symmetry.space_group_name_H-M   'P 1'
#
loop_
_entity.id
_entity.type
_entity.pdbx_description
1 polymer ?
#
loop_
_entity_poly.entity_id
_entity_poly.type
_entity_poly.pdbx_seq_one_letter_code
_entity_poly.pdbx_strand_id
1 'polypeptide(L)'
;MNGQYETRDDVLNATKVFIGALNILAELKKNSKILSYSCHTFYLKDSIKGTQYISALKKDKVSNDIYLKNMKLLGNSFWENEYIHDCNSSYTHNGTDYVTTSVAEITERKLLDSRLNGFLLNFEKSYFSKQKDIDVIKNNKISVIVDCNSSKDTIIDWFKNRGYTIPYDPASKISPLDEQTVLAQSDAFELTQYKSQNGRKVYRRKGTSQLWYVDSSPRHATQKAHFEVFDEKTRKHLGTSLYNEINVDKTHLDPNRTIDID
;
A
#
# COMPACT_ATOMS: atom_id res chain seq x y z
N MET A 1 7.60 33.46 5.29
CA MET A 1 8.00 32.22 4.59
C MET A 1 7.48 31.06 5.41
N ASN A 2 6.23 30.64 5.20
CA ASN A 2 5.72 29.42 5.84
C ASN A 2 5.98 28.29 4.84
N GLY A 3 7.06 27.54 5.06
CA GLY A 3 7.32 26.34 4.29
C GLY A 3 6.21 25.31 4.52
N GLN A 4 6.09 24.33 3.62
CA GLN A 4 5.20 23.17 3.78
C GLN A 4 5.43 22.42 5.11
N TYR A 5 6.63 22.57 5.68
CA TYR A 5 7.03 22.07 6.98
C TYR A 5 7.65 23.21 7.78
N GLU A 6 7.19 23.37 9.02
CA GLU A 6 7.60 24.47 9.89
C GLU A 6 8.83 24.12 10.73
N THR A 7 9.07 22.82 10.96
CA THR A 7 10.16 22.33 11.82
C THR A 7 11.01 21.25 11.14
N ARG A 8 12.22 21.02 11.65
CA ARG A 8 13.08 19.89 11.23
C ARG A 8 12.37 18.55 11.49
N ASP A 9 11.71 18.41 12.63
CA ASP A 9 11.05 17.16 13.00
C ASP A 9 9.87 16.86 12.08
N ASP A 10 9.14 17.88 11.63
CA ASP A 10 8.11 17.74 10.60
C ASP A 10 8.68 17.20 9.29
N VAL A 11 9.82 17.74 8.85
CA VAL A 11 10.53 17.28 7.64
C VAL A 11 10.95 15.82 7.78
N LEU A 12 11.55 15.45 8.92
CA LEU A 12 12.02 14.09 9.16
C LEU A 12 10.86 13.08 9.22
N ASN A 13 9.74 13.46 9.86
CA ASN A 13 8.55 12.62 9.92
C ASN A 13 7.91 12.43 8.54
N ALA A 14 7.73 13.51 7.77
CA ALA A 14 7.22 13.41 6.40
C ALA A 14 8.12 12.57 5.50
N THR A 15 9.45 12.67 5.67
CA THR A 15 10.42 11.84 4.94
C THR A 15 10.26 10.37 5.28
N LYS A 16 10.08 10.01 6.56
CA LYS A 16 9.85 8.62 6.99
C LYS A 16 8.58 8.03 6.38
N VAL A 17 7.48 8.79 6.34
CA VAL A 17 6.24 8.32 5.72
C VAL A 17 6.42 8.13 4.22
N PHE A 18 7.06 9.08 3.55
CA PHE A 18 7.35 8.97 2.12
C PHE A 18 8.22 7.74 1.80
N ILE A 19 9.26 7.48 2.61
CA ILE A 19 10.07 6.25 2.51
C ILE A 19 9.21 4.99 2.69
N GLY A 20 8.28 4.99 3.65
CA GLY A 20 7.33 3.89 3.83
C GLY A 20 6.48 3.63 2.57
N ALA A 21 6.03 4.69 1.91
CA ALA A 21 5.30 4.61 0.65
C ALA A 21 6.17 4.05 -0.51
N LEU A 22 7.43 4.46 -0.61
CA LEU A 22 8.34 3.89 -1.62
C LEU A 22 8.64 2.40 -1.39
N ASN A 23 8.78 1.98 -0.12
CA ASN A 23 9.04 0.58 0.21
C ASN A 23 7.89 -0.34 -0.20
N ILE A 24 6.64 0.05 0.07
CA ILE A 24 5.49 -0.76 -0.36
C ILE A 24 5.43 -0.86 -1.88
N LEU A 25 5.72 0.21 -2.62
CA LEU A 25 5.80 0.18 -4.08
C LEU A 25 6.91 -0.77 -4.57
N ALA A 26 8.06 -0.78 -3.91
CA ALA A 26 9.16 -1.67 -4.24
C ALA A 26 8.84 -3.15 -3.94
N GLU A 27 8.12 -3.42 -2.85
CA GLU A 27 7.61 -4.76 -2.52
C GLU A 27 6.59 -5.24 -3.56
N LEU A 28 5.63 -4.39 -3.91
CA LEU A 28 4.64 -4.67 -4.95
C LEU A 28 5.33 -4.93 -6.31
N LYS A 29 6.42 -4.22 -6.63
CA LYS A 29 7.22 -4.42 -7.87
C LYS A 29 7.78 -5.82 -8.01
N LYS A 30 8.13 -6.47 -6.91
CA LYS A 30 8.62 -7.86 -6.95
C LYS A 30 7.51 -8.84 -7.33
N ASN A 31 6.24 -8.46 -7.18
CA ASN A 31 5.10 -9.27 -7.57
C ASN A 31 4.67 -8.93 -9.01
N SER A 32 5.17 -9.71 -9.98
CA SER A 32 4.97 -9.51 -11.42
C SER A 32 3.50 -9.49 -11.88
N LYS A 33 2.57 -10.02 -11.08
CA LYS A 33 1.12 -9.96 -11.38
C LYS A 33 0.49 -8.59 -11.07
N ILE A 34 1.09 -7.80 -10.17
CA ILE A 34 0.58 -6.49 -9.76
C ILE A 34 1.10 -5.38 -10.68
N LEU A 35 2.29 -5.56 -11.27
CA LEU A 35 3.00 -4.52 -12.03
C LEU A 35 3.33 -4.88 -13.48
N SER A 36 2.56 -5.78 -14.12
CA SER A 36 2.48 -5.84 -15.59
C SER A 36 1.93 -4.54 -16.21
N TYR A 37 1.43 -3.63 -15.37
CA TYR A 37 1.18 -2.24 -15.69
C TYR A 37 2.46 -1.43 -15.46
N SER A 38 2.97 -0.82 -16.52
CA SER A 38 3.90 0.29 -16.49
C SER A 38 3.38 1.34 -15.50
N CYS A 39 3.93 1.28 -14.29
CA CYS A 39 3.62 2.19 -13.20
C CYS A 39 4.32 3.50 -13.53
N HIS A 40 3.60 4.38 -14.21
CA HIS A 40 4.04 5.72 -14.51
C HIS A 40 3.83 6.59 -13.25
N THR A 41 4.61 6.35 -12.19
CA THR A 41 4.55 7.18 -10.98
C THR A 41 5.43 8.41 -11.17
N PHE A 42 4.80 9.54 -11.47
CA PHE A 42 5.50 10.80 -11.70
C PHE A 42 5.72 11.56 -10.39
N TYR A 43 6.95 12.04 -10.20
CA TYR A 43 7.31 12.86 -9.07
C TYR A 43 6.99 14.32 -9.33
N LEU A 44 6.02 14.89 -8.59
CA LEU A 44 5.69 16.31 -8.70
C LEU A 44 6.98 17.11 -8.52
N LYS A 45 7.45 17.73 -9.61
CA LYS A 45 8.65 18.58 -9.66
C LYS A 45 8.67 19.64 -8.56
N ASP A 46 7.49 19.98 -8.03
CA ASP A 46 7.28 20.97 -6.95
C ASP A 46 6.78 20.38 -5.62
N SER A 47 6.83 19.07 -5.41
CA SER A 47 6.31 18.44 -4.17
C SER A 47 7.09 18.79 -2.89
N ILE A 48 8.26 19.42 -3.05
CA ILE A 48 9.07 19.94 -1.94
C ILE A 48 9.25 21.44 -2.17
N LYS A 49 8.29 22.25 -1.70
CA LYS A 49 8.48 23.70 -1.64
C LYS A 49 9.18 24.08 -0.33
N GLY A 50 10.35 24.71 -0.46
CA GLY A 50 11.01 25.41 0.65
C GLY A 50 12.47 25.03 0.87
N THR A 51 13.30 26.06 1.03
CA THR A 51 14.73 25.94 1.38
C THR A 51 14.94 25.19 2.70
N GLN A 52 13.97 25.23 3.61
CA GLN A 52 14.03 24.55 4.91
C GLN A 52 13.98 23.03 4.80
N TYR A 53 13.16 22.43 3.93
CA TYR A 53 13.13 20.97 3.76
C TYR A 53 14.46 20.46 3.20
N ILE A 54 14.94 21.08 2.11
CA ILE A 54 16.20 20.68 1.48
C ILE A 54 17.38 20.88 2.46
N SER A 55 17.38 21.97 3.23
CA SER A 55 18.40 22.23 4.25
C SER A 55 18.33 21.22 5.40
N ALA A 56 17.13 20.93 5.91
CA ALA A 56 16.91 20.00 7.01
C ALA A 56 17.30 18.56 6.62
N LEU A 57 16.87 18.10 5.44
CA LEU A 57 17.23 16.78 4.93
C LEU A 57 18.73 16.68 4.68
N LYS A 58 19.36 17.65 4.00
CA LYS A 58 20.81 17.65 3.76
C LYS A 58 21.64 17.68 5.05
N LYS A 59 21.16 18.34 6.10
CA LYS A 59 21.83 18.38 7.42
C LYS A 59 21.67 17.06 8.20
N ASP A 60 20.64 16.27 7.89
CA ASP A 60 20.42 14.95 8.47
C ASP A 60 20.95 13.85 7.54
N LYS A 61 22.26 13.59 7.63
CA LYS A 61 22.96 12.64 6.75
C LYS A 61 22.25 11.27 6.70
N VAL A 62 21.80 10.76 7.84
CA VAL A 62 21.11 9.46 7.93
C VAL A 62 19.81 9.46 7.13
N SER A 63 18.90 10.41 7.35
CA SER A 63 17.64 10.45 6.61
C SER A 63 17.83 10.76 5.13
N ASN A 64 18.82 11.56 4.77
CA ASN A 64 19.17 11.83 3.37
C ASN A 64 19.71 10.57 2.68
N ASP A 65 20.62 9.83 3.33
CA ASP A 65 21.16 8.58 2.80
C ASP A 65 20.06 7.53 2.64
N ILE A 66 19.13 7.44 3.60
CA ILE A 66 17.96 6.56 3.51
C ILE A 66 17.04 7.00 2.36
N TYR A 67 16.73 8.29 2.23
CA TYR A 67 15.89 8.82 1.14
C TYR A 67 16.50 8.50 -0.23
N LEU A 68 17.78 8.81 -0.44
CA LEU A 68 18.50 8.52 -1.70
C LEU A 68 18.56 7.02 -1.98
N LYS A 69 18.78 6.19 -0.95
CA LYS A 69 18.76 4.73 -1.08
C LYS A 69 17.38 4.23 -1.53
N ASN A 70 16.30 4.75 -0.95
CA ASN A 70 14.94 4.32 -1.31
C ASN A 70 14.53 4.76 -2.72
N MET A 71 14.94 5.95 -3.16
CA MET A 71 14.76 6.37 -4.56
C MET A 71 15.46 5.41 -5.54
N LYS A 72 16.62 4.85 -5.15
CA LYS A 72 17.34 3.83 -5.93
C LYS A 72 16.70 2.44 -5.87
N LEU A 73 15.99 2.08 -4.78
CA LEU A 73 15.37 0.74 -4.63
C LEU A 73 14.34 0.43 -5.72
N LEU A 74 13.63 1.45 -6.19
CA LEU A 74 12.66 1.31 -7.27
C LEU A 74 13.35 1.10 -8.63
N GLY A 75 14.61 1.53 -8.78
CA GLY A 75 15.42 1.41 -9.99
C GLY A 75 14.97 2.32 -11.13
N ASN A 76 15.85 2.56 -12.10
CA ASN A 76 15.60 3.49 -13.23
C ASN A 76 14.38 3.10 -14.08
N SER A 77 14.03 1.81 -14.15
CA SER A 77 12.88 1.31 -14.92
C SER A 77 11.52 1.59 -14.28
N PHE A 78 11.50 2.07 -13.03
CA PHE A 78 10.26 2.50 -12.37
C PHE A 78 9.93 3.97 -12.68
N TRP A 79 10.93 4.72 -13.14
CA TRP A 79 10.81 6.15 -13.38
C TRP A 79 10.71 6.41 -14.87
N GLU A 80 9.67 7.15 -15.25
CA GLU A 80 9.49 7.63 -16.62
C GLU A 80 10.47 8.77 -16.88
N ASN A 81 11.36 8.59 -17.85
CA ASN A 81 12.41 9.55 -18.16
C ASN A 81 12.02 10.49 -19.31
N GLU A 82 10.93 10.19 -20.02
CA GLU A 82 10.42 10.98 -21.13
C GLU A 82 9.19 11.76 -20.70
N TYR A 83 9.31 13.09 -20.79
CA TYR A 83 8.17 13.99 -20.65
C TYR A 83 7.34 13.92 -21.93
N ILE A 84 6.04 13.71 -21.80
CA ILE A 84 5.14 13.67 -22.95
C ILE A 84 4.10 14.78 -22.94
N HIS A 85 4.00 15.55 -21.86
CA HIS A 85 3.05 16.64 -21.82
C HIS A 85 3.39 17.71 -22.84
N ASP A 86 2.37 18.24 -23.51
CA ASP A 86 2.55 19.41 -24.37
C ASP A 86 2.82 20.65 -23.51
N CYS A 87 4.02 21.23 -23.64
CA CYS A 87 4.44 22.41 -22.90
C CYS A 87 3.72 23.70 -23.34
N ASN A 88 3.01 23.68 -24.48
CA ASN A 88 2.19 24.80 -24.95
C ASN A 88 0.73 24.68 -24.53
N SER A 89 0.34 23.58 -23.89
CA SER A 89 -0.99 23.37 -23.32
C SER A 89 -1.05 23.78 -21.84
N SER A 90 -2.25 24.05 -21.33
CA SER A 90 -2.50 24.27 -19.91
C SER A 90 -3.08 23.03 -19.23
N TYR A 91 -2.72 22.81 -17.96
CA TYR A 91 -3.17 21.69 -17.13
C TYR A 91 -3.62 22.25 -15.79
N THR A 92 -4.89 22.65 -15.72
CA THR A 92 -5.36 23.47 -14.60
C THR A 92 -6.12 22.66 -13.57
N HIS A 93 -5.85 22.92 -12.29
CA HIS A 93 -6.65 22.43 -11.18
C HIS A 93 -6.84 23.57 -10.17
N ASN A 94 -8.09 23.86 -9.79
CA ASN A 94 -8.45 24.98 -8.91
C ASN A 94 -7.81 26.32 -9.31
N GLY A 95 -7.78 26.61 -10.62
CA GLY A 95 -7.23 27.85 -11.19
C GLY A 95 -5.70 27.94 -11.20
N THR A 96 -4.98 26.92 -10.73
CA THR A 96 -3.51 26.84 -10.84
C THR A 96 -3.15 25.97 -12.03
N ASP A 97 -2.24 26.45 -12.89
CA ASP A 97 -1.67 25.67 -13.99
C ASP A 97 -0.45 24.86 -13.51
N TYR A 98 -0.42 23.59 -13.87
CA TYR A 98 0.58 22.61 -13.48
C TYR A 98 1.40 22.09 -14.66
N VAL A 99 1.47 22.84 -15.77
CA VAL A 99 2.39 22.57 -16.88
C VAL A 99 3.82 22.31 -16.39
N THR A 100 4.53 21.38 -17.02
CA THR A 100 5.89 20.92 -16.62
C THR A 100 6.00 20.17 -15.29
N THR A 101 4.87 19.79 -14.70
CA THR A 101 4.84 18.95 -13.48
C THR A 101 4.27 17.57 -13.78
N SER A 102 4.32 16.70 -12.79
CA SER A 102 3.70 15.37 -12.83
C SER A 102 2.20 15.37 -13.01
N VAL A 103 1.52 16.45 -12.62
CA VAL A 103 0.09 16.58 -12.86
C VAL A 103 -0.18 16.60 -14.37
N ALA A 104 0.61 17.36 -15.14
CA ALA A 104 0.51 17.39 -16.59
C ALA A 104 0.88 16.04 -17.23
N GLU A 105 1.95 15.40 -16.77
CA GLU A 105 2.42 14.10 -17.28
C GLU A 105 1.37 12.99 -17.13
N ILE A 106 0.84 12.80 -15.92
CA ILE A 106 -0.13 11.74 -15.68
C ILE A 106 -1.46 12.01 -16.39
N THR A 107 -1.83 13.29 -16.53
CA THR A 107 -3.01 13.72 -17.28
C THR A 107 -2.89 13.31 -18.74
N GLU A 108 -1.76 13.62 -19.40
CA GLU A 108 -1.55 13.28 -20.80
C GLU A 108 -1.49 11.78 -21.06
N ARG A 109 -0.89 11.04 -20.13
CA ARG A 109 -0.83 9.57 -20.24
C ARG A 109 -2.19 8.91 -20.09
N LYS A 110 -3.04 9.41 -19.20
CA LYS A 110 -4.44 8.97 -19.09
C LYS A 110 -5.28 9.36 -20.31
N LEU A 111 -4.95 10.47 -20.98
CA LEU A 111 -5.59 10.85 -22.25
C LEU A 111 -5.18 9.93 -23.41
N LEU A 112 -3.91 9.49 -23.43
CA LEU A 112 -3.40 8.57 -24.46
C LEU A 112 -3.82 7.11 -24.24
N ASP A 113 -3.91 6.66 -22.98
CA ASP A 113 -4.43 5.34 -22.62
C ASP A 113 -5.40 5.43 -21.44
N SER A 114 -6.70 5.32 -21.75
CA SER A 114 -7.77 5.38 -20.74
C SER A 114 -7.76 4.20 -19.76
N ARG A 115 -6.98 3.14 -20.04
CA ARG A 115 -6.82 1.99 -19.14
C ARG A 115 -5.66 2.19 -18.17
N LEU A 116 -4.87 3.26 -18.33
CA LEU A 116 -3.74 3.54 -17.48
C LEU A 116 -4.19 3.77 -16.04
N ASN A 117 -3.78 2.86 -15.17
CA ASN A 117 -3.91 3.00 -13.73
C ASN A 117 -2.64 3.66 -13.19
N GLY A 118 -2.80 4.83 -12.57
CA GLY A 118 -1.71 5.57 -11.97
C GLY A 118 -2.25 6.65 -11.04
N PHE A 119 -1.40 7.09 -10.12
CA PHE A 119 -1.72 8.12 -9.13
C PHE A 119 -0.52 9.04 -8.90
N LEU A 120 -0.78 10.24 -8.37
CA LEU A 120 0.23 11.15 -7.86
C LEU A 120 0.65 10.72 -6.45
N LEU A 121 1.94 10.46 -6.26
CA LEU A 121 2.51 10.21 -4.94
C LEU A 121 2.98 11.53 -4.33
N ASN A 122 2.37 11.90 -3.21
CA ASN A 122 2.56 13.19 -2.55
C ASN A 122 3.18 13.03 -1.16
N PHE A 123 3.91 14.04 -0.67
CA PHE A 123 4.27 14.07 0.75
C PHE A 123 3.06 14.39 1.62
N GLU A 124 3.06 13.89 2.85
CA GLU A 124 2.12 14.32 3.88
C GLU A 124 2.19 15.84 4.09
N LYS A 125 1.03 16.49 4.29
CA LYS A 125 0.86 17.94 4.39
C LYS A 125 1.07 18.73 3.09
N SER A 126 1.32 18.07 1.96
CA SER A 126 1.23 18.74 0.65
C SER A 126 -0.22 19.08 0.29
N TYR A 127 -0.40 19.98 -0.68
CA TYR A 127 -1.72 20.42 -1.14
C TYR A 127 -2.64 19.24 -1.55
N PHE A 128 -2.09 18.26 -2.27
CA PHE A 128 -2.83 17.08 -2.73
C PHE A 128 -2.92 15.94 -1.72
N SER A 129 -2.18 15.98 -0.60
CA SER A 129 -2.12 14.86 0.36
C SER A 129 -3.44 14.49 1.03
N LYS A 130 -4.41 15.41 1.07
CA LYS A 130 -5.74 15.19 1.67
C LYS A 130 -6.80 14.80 0.65
N GLN A 131 -6.45 14.78 -0.63
CA GLN A 131 -7.37 14.52 -1.73
C GLN A 131 -7.20 13.07 -2.18
N LYS A 132 -8.32 12.38 -2.43
CA LYS A 132 -8.29 11.04 -3.04
C LYS A 132 -7.99 11.11 -4.53
N ASP A 133 -8.44 12.18 -5.16
CA ASP A 133 -8.25 12.48 -6.57
C ASP A 133 -8.34 14.00 -6.80
N ILE A 134 -7.88 14.42 -7.98
CA ILE A 134 -8.02 15.77 -8.50
C ILE A 134 -8.59 15.73 -9.91
N ASP A 135 -9.44 16.70 -10.22
CA ASP A 135 -9.86 16.98 -11.59
C ASP A 135 -8.88 17.97 -12.23
N VAL A 136 -8.21 17.53 -13.30
CA VAL A 136 -7.29 18.33 -14.09
C VAL A 136 -7.94 18.67 -15.42
N ILE A 137 -8.05 19.96 -15.72
CA ILE A 137 -8.65 20.46 -16.94
C ILE A 137 -7.55 20.87 -17.93
N LYS A 138 -7.38 20.09 -19.00
CA LYS A 138 -6.48 20.41 -20.11
C LYS A 138 -7.12 21.45 -21.02
N ASN A 139 -6.41 22.55 -21.28
CA ASN A 139 -6.83 23.62 -22.19
C ASN A 139 -8.25 24.16 -21.93
N ASN A 140 -8.69 24.15 -20.66
CA ASN A 140 -10.05 24.53 -20.23
C ASN A 140 -11.18 23.75 -20.92
N LYS A 141 -10.90 22.54 -21.42
CA LYS A 141 -11.85 21.76 -22.24
C LYS A 141 -12.00 20.31 -21.80
N ILE A 142 -10.90 19.63 -21.49
CA ILE A 142 -10.91 18.19 -21.25
C ILE A 142 -10.60 17.95 -19.77
N SER A 143 -11.54 17.35 -19.06
CA SER A 143 -11.40 16.95 -17.65
C SER A 143 -10.81 15.54 -17.57
N VAL A 144 -9.84 15.37 -16.67
CA VAL A 144 -9.18 14.10 -16.39
C VAL A 144 -9.04 13.93 -14.88
N ILE A 145 -9.59 12.83 -14.37
CA ILE A 145 -9.47 12.47 -12.96
C ILE A 145 -8.12 11.78 -12.71
N VAL A 146 -7.36 12.36 -11.79
CA VAL A 146 -6.04 11.90 -11.38
C VAL A 146 -6.07 11.51 -9.91
N ASP A 147 -5.89 10.23 -9.61
CA ASP A 147 -5.83 9.71 -8.24
C ASP A 147 -4.62 10.28 -7.47
N CYS A 148 -4.73 10.40 -6.14
CA CYS A 148 -3.70 10.92 -5.25
C CYS A 148 -3.50 10.01 -4.04
N ASN A 149 -2.24 9.76 -3.67
CA ASN A 149 -1.85 8.99 -2.48
C ASN A 149 -0.67 9.66 -1.78
N SER A 150 -0.49 9.40 -0.48
CA SER A 150 0.60 10.02 0.30
C SER A 150 1.23 9.13 1.36
N SER A 151 0.73 7.91 1.55
CA SER A 151 1.16 7.02 2.62
C SER A 151 1.10 5.56 2.18
N LYS A 152 1.71 4.67 2.97
CA LYS A 152 1.61 3.22 2.79
C LYS A 152 0.14 2.76 2.73
N ASP A 153 -0.68 3.22 3.66
CA ASP A 153 -2.06 2.75 3.80
C ASP A 153 -2.93 3.19 2.61
N THR A 154 -2.79 4.45 2.18
CA THR A 154 -3.54 4.96 1.01
C THR A 154 -3.16 4.23 -0.28
N ILE A 155 -1.87 3.91 -0.48
CA ILE A 155 -1.42 3.10 -1.62
C ILE A 155 -2.00 1.69 -1.56
N ILE A 156 -1.95 1.05 -0.39
CA ILE A 156 -2.49 -0.29 -0.18
C ILE A 156 -3.98 -0.32 -0.52
N ASP A 157 -4.75 0.64 -0.02
CA ASP A 157 -6.18 0.76 -0.30
C ASP A 157 -6.45 1.04 -1.79
N TRP A 158 -5.63 1.87 -2.44
CA TRP A 158 -5.74 2.16 -3.87
C TRP A 158 -5.59 0.89 -4.73
N PHE A 159 -4.65 0.01 -4.37
CA PHE A 159 -4.47 -1.29 -5.03
C PHE A 159 -5.64 -2.24 -4.71
N LYS A 160 -6.06 -2.37 -3.45
CA LYS A 160 -7.19 -3.24 -3.07
C LYS A 160 -8.48 -2.88 -3.80
N ASN A 161 -8.80 -1.58 -3.88
CA ASN A 161 -9.99 -1.08 -4.56
C ASN A 161 -10.00 -1.35 -6.07
N ARG A 162 -8.84 -1.69 -6.65
CA ARG A 162 -8.70 -2.10 -8.05
C ARG A 162 -8.55 -3.61 -8.22
N GLY A 163 -8.88 -4.38 -7.18
CA GLY A 163 -8.88 -5.84 -7.20
C GLY A 163 -7.51 -6.48 -7.05
N TYR A 164 -6.48 -5.72 -6.66
CA TYR A 164 -5.15 -6.27 -6.45
C TYR A 164 -5.03 -6.89 -5.06
N THR A 165 -4.60 -8.16 -5.01
CA THR A 165 -4.24 -8.83 -3.76
C THR A 165 -2.78 -8.54 -3.43
N ILE A 166 -2.54 -7.86 -2.31
CA ILE A 166 -1.18 -7.57 -1.83
C ILE A 166 -0.69 -8.75 -0.99
N PRO A 167 0.30 -9.54 -1.45
CA PRO A 167 0.79 -10.67 -0.67
C PRO A 167 1.42 -10.19 0.64
N TYR A 168 1.40 -11.05 1.65
CA TYR A 168 2.10 -10.78 2.90
C TYR A 168 3.62 -10.78 2.69
N ASP A 169 4.33 -9.78 3.23
CA ASP A 169 5.79 -9.78 3.30
C ASP A 169 6.27 -10.64 4.48
N PRO A 170 6.99 -11.75 4.25
CA PRO A 170 7.51 -12.58 5.33
C PRO A 170 8.60 -11.92 6.19
N ALA A 171 9.09 -10.72 5.84
CA ALA A 171 9.94 -9.89 6.69
C ALA A 171 9.14 -8.90 7.57
N SER A 172 7.82 -8.80 7.37
CA SER A 172 6.94 -7.92 8.13
C SER A 172 6.92 -8.29 9.62
N LYS A 173 7.00 -7.27 10.48
CA LYS A 173 6.82 -7.41 11.95
C LYS A 173 5.36 -7.38 12.40
N ILE A 174 4.44 -7.31 11.45
CA ILE A 174 2.99 -7.29 11.67
C ILE A 174 2.43 -8.58 11.09
N SER A 175 1.46 -9.21 11.75
CA SER A 175 0.75 -10.39 11.22
C SER A 175 -0.02 -10.05 9.93
N PRO A 176 -0.18 -11.00 8.99
CA PRO A 176 -0.90 -10.75 7.75
C PRO A 176 -2.35 -10.30 8.00
N LEU A 177 -2.92 -9.54 7.07
CA LEU A 177 -4.38 -9.43 6.97
C LEU A 177 -4.95 -10.69 6.35
N ASP A 178 -6.20 -11.04 6.67
CA ASP A 178 -6.85 -12.27 6.18
C ASP A 178 -6.76 -12.39 4.65
N GLU A 179 -6.96 -11.27 3.94
CA GLU A 179 -6.89 -11.17 2.47
C GLU A 179 -5.48 -11.40 1.88
N GLN A 180 -4.44 -11.39 2.71
CA GLN A 180 -3.05 -11.63 2.32
C GLN A 180 -2.63 -13.09 2.54
N THR A 181 -3.57 -13.95 2.94
CA THR A 181 -3.36 -15.35 3.31
C THR A 181 -4.23 -16.27 2.46
N VAL A 182 -4.12 -17.59 2.65
CA VAL A 182 -5.02 -18.55 1.98
C VAL A 182 -6.50 -18.36 2.30
N LEU A 183 -6.85 -17.62 3.36
CA LEU A 183 -8.25 -17.30 3.70
C LEU A 183 -8.95 -16.45 2.63
N ALA A 184 -8.19 -15.76 1.77
CA ALA A 184 -8.72 -15.02 0.62
C ALA A 184 -9.28 -15.95 -0.48
N GLN A 185 -8.93 -17.23 -0.47
CA GLN A 185 -9.36 -18.21 -1.46
C GLN A 185 -10.83 -18.61 -1.23
N SER A 186 -11.74 -17.86 -1.85
CA SER A 186 -13.18 -18.02 -1.68
C SER A 186 -13.73 -19.38 -2.13
N ASP A 187 -12.98 -20.14 -2.92
CA ASP A 187 -13.27 -21.53 -3.29
C ASP A 187 -12.95 -22.52 -2.16
N ALA A 188 -11.97 -22.21 -1.31
CA ALA A 188 -11.57 -23.04 -0.17
C ALA A 188 -12.19 -22.60 1.17
N PHE A 189 -12.45 -21.31 1.36
CA PHE A 189 -12.89 -20.73 2.63
C PHE A 189 -14.17 -19.91 2.49
N GLU A 190 -14.94 -19.84 3.58
CA GLU A 190 -16.07 -18.93 3.73
C GLU A 190 -15.97 -18.17 5.05
N LEU A 191 -16.31 -16.88 5.03
CA LEU A 191 -16.37 -16.07 6.23
C LEU A 191 -17.57 -16.49 7.08
N THR A 192 -17.35 -16.74 8.38
CA THR A 192 -18.41 -17.09 9.32
C THR A 192 -19.03 -15.85 9.97
N GLN A 193 -20.14 -16.04 10.68
CA GLN A 193 -20.76 -15.02 11.54
C GLN A 193 -20.32 -15.16 13.01
N TYR A 194 -19.34 -16.01 13.29
CA TYR A 194 -18.88 -16.24 14.66
C TYR A 194 -18.12 -15.03 15.21
N LYS A 195 -18.08 -14.95 16.54
CA LYS A 195 -17.32 -13.93 17.25
C LYS A 195 -15.84 -13.94 16.82
N SER A 196 -15.33 -12.73 16.55
CA SER A 196 -13.93 -12.52 16.20
C SER A 196 -12.98 -12.99 17.30
N GLN A 197 -11.93 -13.71 16.92
CA GLN A 197 -10.90 -14.20 17.83
C GLN A 197 -9.71 -13.26 17.80
N ASN A 198 -9.33 -12.68 18.94
CA ASN A 198 -8.20 -11.73 19.03
C ASN A 198 -8.27 -10.61 17.98
N GLY A 199 -9.49 -10.10 17.70
CA GLY A 199 -9.76 -9.07 16.70
C GLY A 199 -9.74 -9.55 15.25
N ARG A 200 -9.59 -10.85 14.99
CA ARG A 200 -9.56 -11.46 13.65
C ARG A 200 -10.85 -12.21 13.36
N LYS A 201 -11.25 -12.19 12.09
CA LYS A 201 -12.44 -12.90 11.63
C LYS A 201 -12.17 -14.40 11.60
N VAL A 202 -13.22 -15.18 11.79
CA VAL A 202 -13.17 -16.64 11.72
C VAL A 202 -13.72 -17.11 10.38
N TYR A 203 -12.98 -17.99 9.71
CA TYR A 203 -13.35 -18.57 8.43
C TYR A 203 -13.56 -20.07 8.59
N ARG A 204 -14.55 -20.62 7.89
CA ARG A 204 -14.75 -22.06 7.78
C ARG A 204 -14.10 -22.55 6.50
N ARG A 205 -13.35 -23.65 6.58
CA ARG A 205 -12.86 -24.34 5.38
C ARG A 205 -13.98 -25.19 4.80
N LYS A 206 -14.34 -24.93 3.55
CA LYS A 206 -15.44 -25.60 2.85
C LYS A 206 -15.18 -27.11 2.75
N GLY A 207 -16.24 -27.90 2.94
CA GLY A 207 -16.18 -29.36 2.95
C GLY A 207 -15.54 -29.97 4.20
N THR A 208 -15.24 -29.18 5.24
CA THR A 208 -14.68 -29.67 6.50
C THR A 208 -15.38 -29.01 7.70
N SER A 209 -15.09 -29.48 8.92
CA SER A 209 -15.49 -28.83 10.18
C SER A 209 -14.40 -27.90 10.72
N GLN A 210 -13.45 -27.45 9.91
CA GLN A 210 -12.33 -26.65 10.40
C GLN A 210 -12.66 -25.15 10.39
N LEU A 211 -12.46 -24.51 11.54
CA LEU A 211 -12.47 -23.06 11.72
C LEU A 211 -11.04 -22.53 11.79
N TRP A 212 -10.77 -21.45 11.08
CA TRP A 212 -9.44 -20.87 10.93
C TRP A 212 -9.50 -19.37 11.25
N TYR A 213 -8.52 -18.86 12.00
CA TYR A 213 -8.28 -17.43 12.12
C TYR A 213 -6.77 -17.15 12.22
N VAL A 214 -6.34 -15.98 11.76
CA VAL A 214 -4.94 -15.54 11.82
C VAL A 214 -4.54 -15.30 13.28
N ASP A 215 -3.43 -15.87 13.76
CA ASP A 215 -2.89 -15.43 15.04
C ASP A 215 -2.33 -14.01 14.89
N SER A 216 -3.00 -13.05 15.53
CA SER A 216 -2.64 -11.63 15.46
C SER A 216 -1.44 -11.26 16.34
N SER A 217 -0.95 -12.18 17.17
CA SER A 217 0.18 -11.96 18.09
C SER A 217 1.43 -11.46 17.35
N PRO A 218 2.03 -10.34 17.79
CA PRO A 218 3.25 -9.81 17.17
C PRO A 218 4.43 -10.79 17.15
N ARG A 219 4.43 -11.80 18.03
CA ARG A 219 5.46 -12.87 18.08
C ARG A 219 5.35 -13.86 16.93
N HIS A 220 4.20 -13.87 16.26
CA HIS A 220 3.87 -14.74 15.13
C HIS A 220 3.76 -13.94 13.83
N ALA A 221 4.41 -12.77 13.75
CA ALA A 221 4.69 -12.13 12.47
C ALA A 221 5.85 -12.82 11.74
N THR A 222 6.23 -12.31 10.57
CA THR A 222 7.30 -12.81 9.68
C THR A 222 6.97 -14.18 9.06
N GLN A 223 7.98 -14.98 8.70
CA GLN A 223 7.82 -16.33 8.16
C GLN A 223 7.07 -17.31 9.07
N LYS A 224 6.84 -16.94 10.34
CA LYS A 224 6.11 -17.76 11.33
C LYS A 224 4.63 -17.38 11.46
N ALA A 225 4.13 -16.50 10.58
CA ALA A 225 2.71 -16.20 10.49
C ALA A 225 1.92 -17.46 10.22
N HIS A 226 0.95 -17.72 11.09
CA HIS A 226 0.15 -18.92 11.06
C HIS A 226 -1.29 -18.64 11.50
N PHE A 227 -2.13 -19.61 11.22
CA PHE A 227 -3.49 -19.70 11.71
C PHE A 227 -3.58 -20.64 12.89
N GLU A 228 -4.55 -20.37 13.73
CA GLU A 228 -5.02 -21.30 14.74
C GLU A 228 -6.24 -22.01 14.17
N VAL A 229 -6.23 -23.36 14.21
CA VAL A 229 -7.25 -24.18 13.56
C VAL A 229 -8.04 -24.95 14.59
N PHE A 230 -9.36 -24.87 14.55
CA PHE A 230 -10.26 -25.52 15.51
C PHE A 230 -11.29 -26.37 14.81
N ASP A 231 -11.80 -27.38 15.50
CA ASP A 231 -12.98 -28.11 15.05
C ASP A 231 -14.24 -27.35 15.46
N GLU A 232 -15.13 -27.10 14.50
CA GLU A 232 -16.34 -26.32 14.68
C GLU A 232 -17.32 -26.95 15.67
N LYS A 233 -17.43 -28.28 15.67
CA LYS A 233 -18.43 -29.01 16.48
C LYS A 233 -17.96 -29.16 17.92
N THR A 234 -16.72 -29.59 18.09
CA THR A 234 -16.13 -29.87 19.41
C THR A 234 -15.47 -28.65 20.03
N ARG A 235 -15.27 -27.58 19.23
CA ARG A 235 -14.54 -26.35 19.58
C ARG A 235 -13.07 -26.56 19.96
N LYS A 236 -12.53 -27.77 19.80
CA LYS A 236 -11.16 -28.12 20.20
C LYS A 236 -10.14 -27.64 19.19
N HIS A 237 -8.96 -27.23 19.67
CA HIS A 237 -7.82 -26.92 18.83
C HIS A 237 -7.39 -28.17 18.04
N LEU A 238 -7.09 -27.99 16.77
CA LEU A 238 -6.65 -29.02 15.82
C LEU A 238 -5.18 -28.88 15.43
N GLY A 239 -4.54 -27.76 15.80
CA GLY A 239 -3.17 -27.42 15.43
C GLY A 239 -3.09 -26.10 14.67
N THR A 240 -1.93 -25.80 14.11
CA THR A 240 -1.68 -24.55 13.40
C THR A 240 -1.44 -24.81 11.91
N SER A 241 -1.45 -23.76 11.10
CA SER A 241 -1.10 -23.85 9.68
C SER A 241 -0.43 -22.57 9.23
N LEU A 242 0.60 -22.65 8.39
CA LEU A 242 1.26 -21.45 7.87
C LEU A 242 0.29 -20.60 7.04
N TYR A 243 0.46 -19.28 7.08
CA TYR A 243 -0.46 -18.32 6.45
C TYR A 243 -0.68 -18.57 4.93
N ASN A 244 0.27 -19.21 4.26
CA ASN A 244 0.28 -19.48 2.83
C ASN A 244 -0.04 -20.95 2.48
N GLU A 245 -0.47 -21.77 3.43
CA GLU A 245 -0.73 -23.20 3.24
C GLU A 245 -2.11 -23.61 3.74
N ILE A 246 -2.69 -24.63 3.10
CA ILE A 246 -3.91 -25.29 3.58
C ILE A 246 -3.53 -26.69 4.09
N ASN A 247 -2.64 -26.71 5.07
CA ASN A 247 -2.11 -27.92 5.69
C ASN A 247 -1.98 -27.73 7.21
N VAL A 248 -2.72 -28.53 7.98
CA VAL A 248 -2.75 -28.40 9.45
C VAL A 248 -1.60 -29.21 10.04
N ASP A 249 -0.69 -28.52 10.71
CA ASP A 249 0.36 -29.11 11.53
C ASP A 249 -0.15 -29.32 12.97
N LYS A 250 -0.09 -30.58 13.42
CA LYS A 250 -0.53 -31.00 14.75
C LYS A 250 0.58 -30.94 15.80
N THR A 251 1.83 -30.62 15.43
CA THR A 251 2.94 -30.50 16.38
C THR A 251 2.67 -29.46 17.48
N HIS A 252 1.85 -28.44 17.17
CA HIS A 252 1.43 -27.38 18.09
C HIS A 252 -0.02 -27.53 18.58
N LEU A 253 -0.59 -28.73 18.49
CA LEU A 253 -1.91 -29.04 19.07
C LEU A 253 -1.91 -28.77 20.59
N ASP A 254 -2.92 -28.04 21.05
CA ASP A 254 -3.17 -27.82 22.48
C ASP A 254 -4.56 -28.38 22.84
N PRO A 255 -4.65 -29.55 23.49
CA PRO A 255 -5.93 -30.20 23.74
C PRO A 255 -6.83 -29.45 24.73
N ASN A 256 -6.29 -28.48 25.48
CA ASN A 256 -7.04 -27.66 26.43
C ASN A 256 -7.55 -26.37 25.79
N ARG A 257 -7.00 -25.97 24.64
CA ARG A 257 -7.41 -24.75 23.95
C ARG A 257 -8.71 -24.99 23.19
N THR A 258 -9.63 -24.05 23.34
CA THR A 258 -10.91 -24.03 22.64
C THR A 258 -11.15 -22.69 21.97
N ILE A 259 -12.05 -22.68 20.99
CA ILE A 259 -12.51 -21.46 20.33
C ILE A 259 -13.84 -20.99 20.93
N ASP A 260 -13.94 -19.68 21.17
CA ASP A 260 -15.18 -19.03 21.64
C ASP A 260 -15.96 -18.47 20.46
N ILE A 261 -16.97 -19.18 19.97
CA ILE A 261 -17.69 -18.83 18.74
C ILE A 261 -19.02 -18.11 18.99
N ASP A 262 -19.40 -17.91 20.25
CA ASP A 262 -20.67 -17.32 20.68
C ASP A 262 -20.59 -15.79 20.88
#